data_AF-A0A6M5Z1X4-F1
#
_entry.id   AF-A0A6M5Z1X4-F1
#
_cell.length_a   1.000
_cell.length_b   1.000
_cell.length_c   1.000
_cell.angle_alpha   90.00
_cell.angle_beta   90.00
_cell.angle_gamma   90.00
#
_symmetry.space_group_name_H-M   'P 1'
#
loop_
_entity.id
_entity.type
_entity.pdbx_description
1 polymer ?
#
loop_
_entity_poly.entity_id
_entity_poly.type
_entity_poly.pdbx_seq_one_letter_code
_entity_poly.pdbx_strand_id
1 'polypeptide(L)'
;MRVAIRVALFVLTCGGCSQPPPPPVDTGTGPKGDPWVAAAARLGKDTSPVSTKAALAALTAEIGISDDKKLPVTSDEALTALAAVVPLTPADRDEIRGAAFSGHDPVYLADCFFLRDAARSLGVAGLPPEKQADVAFAWVCRQVYLNPWVRFVGAGYEPTALPPTVVLRRGFGSGLERMYVFLALLQQLELDGCLVGGPDAGGQTGRFNGPLLKYPTLPQLGVPRGPFWAVGVRVGTDVRLFDPWRGQPLPVTLGQLKANPDAAKTWFEAAENLSAATLEDAKKATAFLAVPVNALSARMAAFEARMKGELGVKVAYDLKALTGMRAAFPDPKPAFWNPPDDPFAYGRAARSFLPLDLGGSDPTPMSGGRIYEVSVIEQIPRTAFLVRAELKYENARDQFRRQAAGKLHFLFLEPPNPRERIARGQFQEAARDLVNKQEMFATGLERLRNPDTEKQINEWVEATNQIYSAVGLARLNNDKSAEVAAQAQAEEAWKQPGAQLLLDKSSAEVGRAEAAFLLGLCKHEQAERIQIRLDRATGAEAARLKNEARDAWRAALAAWNTYQQLAPSHAGFPGRAAHALALEARAAKFVEADTKK
;
A
#
# COMPACT_ATOMS: atom_id res chain seq x y z
N MET A 1 24.29 -23.12 3.07
CA MET A 1 25.12 -21.98 3.50
C MET A 1 24.25 -20.73 3.42
N ARG A 2 23.75 -20.23 4.57
CA ARG A 2 22.81 -19.09 4.61
C ARG A 2 23.60 -17.80 4.38
N VAL A 3 23.56 -17.26 3.17
CA VAL A 3 24.11 -15.94 2.86
C VAL A 3 23.15 -14.90 3.42
N ALA A 4 23.55 -14.26 4.52
CA ALA A 4 22.84 -13.11 5.05
C ALA A 4 23.07 -11.94 4.08
N ILE A 5 22.11 -11.67 3.20
CA ILE A 5 22.08 -10.41 2.45
C ILE A 5 21.89 -9.31 3.50
N ARG A 6 22.97 -8.62 3.85
CA ARG A 6 22.91 -7.36 4.58
C ARG A 6 22.35 -6.31 3.63
N VAL A 7 21.02 -6.27 3.51
CA VAL A 7 20.33 -5.11 2.96
C VAL A 7 20.53 -3.99 3.99
N ALA A 8 21.55 -3.16 3.78
CA ALA A 8 21.60 -1.86 4.42
C ALA A 8 20.42 -1.08 3.84
N LEU A 9 19.34 -0.95 4.63
CA LEU A 9 18.26 -0.06 4.28
C LEU A 9 18.83 1.37 4.25
N PHE A 10 18.45 2.09 3.22
CA PHE A 10 18.95 3.39 2.80
C PHE A 10 18.94 4.42 3.94
N VAL A 11 20.09 4.69 4.54
CA VAL A 11 20.52 6.08 4.79
C VAL A 11 21.53 6.37 3.70
N LEU A 12 21.05 6.78 2.53
CA LEU A 12 21.91 7.45 1.57
C LEU A 12 22.32 8.77 2.21
N THR A 13 23.50 8.81 2.83
CA THR A 13 24.26 10.04 2.95
C THR A 13 24.72 10.40 1.53
N CYS A 14 23.80 10.93 0.71
CA CYS A 14 24.21 11.67 -0.46
C CYS A 14 25.12 12.79 0.06
N GLY A 15 26.41 12.69 -0.21
CA GLY A 15 27.37 13.77 -0.03
C GLY A 15 27.07 14.90 -1.01
N GLY A 16 25.92 15.55 -0.84
CA GLY A 16 25.72 16.94 -1.25
C GLY A 16 26.41 17.80 -0.19
N CYS A 17 27.12 18.84 -0.61
CA CYS A 17 27.80 19.80 0.26
C CYS A 17 27.01 20.03 1.55
N SER A 18 27.47 19.44 2.64
CA SER A 18 26.91 19.65 3.96
C SER A 18 27.25 21.08 4.35
N GLN A 19 26.34 22.01 4.04
CA GLN A 19 26.26 23.17 4.91
C GLN A 19 26.01 22.62 6.31
N PRO A 20 26.78 23.07 7.32
CA PRO A 20 26.48 22.72 8.71
C PRO A 20 24.98 23.00 8.94
N PRO A 21 24.28 22.15 9.72
CA PRO A 21 22.90 22.44 10.08
C PRO A 21 22.86 23.89 10.56
N PRO A 22 21.96 24.74 10.02
CA PRO A 22 21.83 26.08 10.55
C PRO A 22 21.68 25.93 12.07
N PRO A 23 22.38 26.77 12.87
CA PRO A 23 22.20 26.74 14.32
C PRO A 23 20.70 26.73 14.59
N PRO A 24 20.23 25.96 15.59
CA PRO A 24 18.80 25.87 15.89
C PRO A 24 18.29 27.29 15.92
N VAL A 25 17.51 27.66 14.91
CA VAL A 25 16.85 28.95 14.89
C VAL A 25 15.97 28.83 16.11
N ASP A 26 16.31 29.58 17.14
CA ASP A 26 15.47 29.79 18.29
C ASP A 26 14.17 30.32 17.69
N THR A 27 13.22 29.41 17.44
CA THR A 27 11.86 29.73 17.03
C THR A 27 11.26 30.33 18.29
N GLY A 28 11.69 31.55 18.58
CA GLY A 28 11.40 32.26 19.80
C GLY A 28 9.93 32.12 20.04
N THR A 29 9.59 31.57 21.21
CA THR A 29 8.24 31.54 21.79
C THR A 29 7.17 31.84 20.75
N GLY A 30 6.94 30.86 19.87
CA GLY A 30 5.86 30.94 18.88
C GLY A 30 4.59 31.39 19.61
N PRO A 31 3.76 32.22 18.96
CA PRO A 31 2.65 32.90 19.63
C PRO A 31 1.84 31.90 20.46
N LYS A 32 1.36 32.35 21.64
CA LYS A 32 0.47 31.65 22.57
C LYS A 32 -0.87 31.25 21.90
N GLY A 33 -0.82 30.45 20.85
CA GLY A 33 -1.96 29.95 20.09
C GLY A 33 -2.46 28.62 20.64
N ASP A 34 -3.59 28.17 20.14
CA ASP A 34 -4.09 26.84 20.47
C ASP A 34 -3.16 25.76 19.83
N PRO A 35 -2.55 24.87 20.63
CA PRO A 35 -1.69 23.79 20.11
C PRO A 35 -2.40 22.92 19.06
N TRP A 36 -3.72 22.76 19.18
CA TRP A 36 -4.52 21.98 18.22
C TRP A 36 -4.57 22.66 16.85
N VAL A 37 -4.69 23.99 16.81
CA VAL A 37 -4.69 24.75 15.55
C VAL A 37 -3.32 24.67 14.88
N ALA A 38 -2.23 24.78 15.65
CA ALA A 38 -0.87 24.63 15.11
C ALA A 38 -0.63 23.22 14.54
N ALA A 39 -1.06 22.18 15.26
CA ALA A 39 -0.98 20.80 14.79
C ALA A 39 -1.84 20.57 13.53
N ALA A 40 -3.07 21.09 13.48
CA ALA A 40 -3.95 21.03 12.32
C ALA A 40 -3.31 21.71 11.10
N ALA A 41 -2.75 22.92 11.28
CA ALA A 41 -2.08 23.65 10.20
C ALA A 41 -0.85 22.88 9.66
N ARG A 42 -0.10 22.19 10.53
CA ARG A 42 1.04 21.36 10.13
C ARG A 42 0.58 20.12 9.35
N LEU A 43 -0.40 19.39 9.88
CA LEU A 43 -0.94 18.17 9.27
C LEU A 43 -1.74 18.47 7.99
N GLY A 44 -2.30 19.67 7.85
CA GLY A 44 -2.92 20.14 6.62
C GLY A 44 -1.91 20.34 5.48
N LYS A 45 -0.63 20.58 5.79
CA LYS A 45 0.45 20.76 4.82
C LYS A 45 1.14 19.45 4.45
N ASP A 46 1.47 18.63 5.44
CA ASP A 46 2.14 17.35 5.23
C ASP A 46 1.59 16.26 6.16
N THR A 47 1.09 15.19 5.54
CA THR A 47 0.49 14.02 6.19
C THR A 47 1.41 12.78 6.16
N SER A 48 2.70 12.96 5.93
CA SER A 48 3.69 11.88 6.02
C SER A 48 3.81 11.32 7.45
N PRO A 49 4.23 10.06 7.64
CA PRO A 49 4.47 9.51 8.97
C PRO A 49 5.46 10.33 9.80
N VAL A 50 6.50 10.89 9.17
CA VAL A 50 7.50 11.74 9.82
C VAL A 50 6.88 13.05 10.30
N SER A 51 6.14 13.75 9.44
CA SER A 51 5.47 15.00 9.81
C SER A 51 4.37 14.78 10.84
N THR A 52 3.66 13.65 10.77
CA THR A 52 2.66 13.27 11.75
C THR A 52 3.30 13.02 13.11
N LYS A 53 4.41 12.26 13.16
CA LYS A 53 5.17 12.02 14.39
C LYS A 53 5.62 13.33 15.04
N ALA A 54 6.17 14.24 14.24
CA ALA A 54 6.65 15.52 14.73
C ALA A 54 5.50 16.46 15.15
N ALA A 55 4.34 16.42 14.48
CA ALA A 55 3.14 17.16 14.88
C ALA A 55 2.58 16.66 16.21
N LEU A 56 2.46 15.33 16.38
CA LEU A 56 1.99 14.73 17.63
C LEU A 56 2.96 14.98 18.79
N ALA A 57 4.27 14.92 18.55
CA ALA A 57 5.28 15.21 19.57
C ALA A 57 5.18 16.66 20.07
N ALA A 58 5.05 17.63 19.16
CA ALA A 58 4.84 19.03 19.51
C ALA A 58 3.52 19.23 20.27
N LEU A 59 2.44 18.62 19.78
CA LEU A 59 1.13 18.65 20.42
C LEU A 59 1.18 18.10 21.85
N THR A 60 1.82 16.95 22.08
CA THR A 60 1.99 16.35 23.42
C THR A 60 2.79 17.25 24.36
N ALA A 61 3.85 17.89 23.87
CA ALA A 61 4.69 18.78 24.68
C ALA A 61 3.89 20.00 25.17
N GLU A 62 3.03 20.58 24.34
CA GLU A 62 2.27 21.78 24.68
C GLU A 62 1.03 21.48 25.56
N ILE A 63 0.29 20.41 25.27
CA ILE A 63 -0.91 20.06 26.05
C ILE A 63 -0.58 19.49 27.43
N GLY A 64 0.63 18.93 27.62
CA GLY A 64 1.08 18.39 28.89
C GLY A 64 1.29 19.43 30.01
N ILE A 65 1.31 20.72 29.64
CA ILE A 65 1.57 21.84 30.56
C ILE A 65 0.32 22.23 31.36
N SER A 66 -0.89 21.95 30.85
CA SER A 66 -2.16 22.40 31.44
C SER A 66 -3.12 21.22 31.65
N ASP A 67 -3.61 21.04 32.88
CA ASP A 67 -4.45 19.89 33.25
C ASP A 67 -5.77 19.80 32.47
N ASP A 68 -6.33 20.94 32.08
CA ASP A 68 -7.56 21.06 31.27
C ASP A 68 -7.37 20.67 29.80
N LYS A 69 -6.12 20.50 29.34
CA LYS A 69 -5.78 20.17 27.94
C LYS A 69 -5.23 18.76 27.76
N LYS A 70 -5.07 17.99 28.85
CA LYS A 70 -4.56 16.62 28.81
C LYS A 70 -5.42 15.72 27.93
N LEU A 71 -4.77 14.80 27.22
CA LEU A 71 -5.47 13.76 26.46
C LEU A 71 -6.16 12.80 27.44
N PRO A 72 -7.36 12.31 27.09
CA PRO A 72 -8.06 11.37 27.94
C PRO A 72 -7.36 10.01 27.94
N VAL A 73 -7.36 9.39 29.12
CA VAL A 73 -6.94 7.99 29.33
C VAL A 73 -8.13 7.08 29.07
N THR A 74 -7.88 5.93 28.46
CA THR A 74 -8.91 4.88 28.40
C THR A 74 -8.96 4.17 29.75
N SER A 75 -10.01 4.41 30.55
CA SER A 75 -10.15 3.83 31.89
C SER A 75 -10.25 2.30 31.84
N ASP A 76 -9.99 1.61 32.97
CA ASP A 76 -10.08 0.15 33.01
C ASP A 76 -11.53 -0.35 32.81
N GLU A 77 -12.53 0.43 33.23
CA GLU A 77 -13.94 0.16 32.93
C GLU A 77 -14.20 0.26 31.42
N ALA A 78 -13.69 1.30 30.77
CA ALA A 78 -13.82 1.48 29.33
C ALA A 78 -13.08 0.38 28.55
N LEU A 79 -11.88 -0.02 28.99
CA LEU A 79 -11.14 -1.16 28.42
C LEU A 79 -11.91 -2.47 28.56
N THR A 80 -12.51 -2.71 29.71
CA THR A 80 -13.34 -3.90 29.96
C THR A 80 -14.57 -3.92 29.07
N ALA A 81 -15.26 -2.78 28.93
CA ALA A 81 -16.41 -2.65 28.07
C ALA A 81 -16.07 -2.79 26.58
N LEU A 82 -14.93 -2.23 26.14
CA LEU A 82 -14.41 -2.43 24.79
C LEU A 82 -14.06 -3.90 24.53
N ALA A 83 -13.39 -4.57 25.47
CA ALA A 83 -13.02 -5.98 25.36
C ALA A 83 -14.22 -6.94 25.35
N ALA A 84 -15.38 -6.51 25.87
CA ALA A 84 -16.64 -7.27 25.77
C ALA A 84 -17.28 -7.21 24.38
N VAL A 85 -16.87 -6.25 23.54
CA VAL A 85 -17.40 -6.04 22.19
C VAL A 85 -16.39 -6.46 21.12
N VAL A 86 -15.14 -6.03 21.27
CA VAL A 86 -14.03 -6.31 20.36
C VAL A 86 -13.06 -7.29 21.05
N PRO A 87 -12.65 -8.40 20.42
CA PRO A 87 -11.63 -9.27 21.00
C PRO A 87 -10.30 -8.51 21.13
N LEU A 88 -9.86 -8.23 22.36
CA LEU A 88 -8.62 -7.50 22.66
C LEU A 88 -7.64 -8.37 23.48
N THR A 89 -6.41 -8.49 22.98
CA THR A 89 -5.28 -9.08 23.74
C THR A 89 -4.78 -8.12 24.82
N PRO A 90 -3.97 -8.59 25.78
CA PRO A 90 -3.31 -7.70 26.73
C PRO A 90 -2.50 -6.58 26.03
N ALA A 91 -1.76 -6.94 24.96
CA ALA A 91 -0.98 -5.98 24.19
C ALA A 91 -1.86 -4.93 23.49
N ASP A 92 -3.08 -5.26 23.05
CA ASP A 92 -4.02 -4.28 22.48
C ASP A 92 -4.52 -3.31 23.56
N ARG A 93 -4.82 -3.81 24.76
CA ARG A 93 -5.27 -2.99 25.89
C ARG A 93 -4.20 -1.99 26.29
N ASP A 94 -2.95 -2.44 26.37
CA ASP A 94 -1.81 -1.58 26.69
C ASP A 94 -1.61 -0.48 25.64
N GLU A 95 -1.75 -0.80 24.35
CA GLU A 95 -1.65 0.16 23.24
C GLU A 95 -2.69 1.28 23.34
N ILE A 96 -3.93 0.98 23.73
CA ILE A 96 -5.02 1.97 23.75
C ILE A 96 -5.23 2.64 25.12
N ARG A 97 -4.59 2.15 26.18
CA ARG A 97 -4.73 2.69 27.55
C ARG A 97 -4.11 4.09 27.70
N GLY A 98 -2.91 4.28 27.13
CA GLY A 98 -2.04 5.42 27.45
C GLY A 98 -2.65 6.81 27.23
N ALA A 99 -2.26 7.76 28.12
CA ALA A 99 -2.62 9.19 28.11
C ALA A 99 -1.83 10.03 27.10
N ALA A 100 -0.91 9.42 26.36
CA ALA A 100 -0.05 10.06 25.39
C ALA A 100 -0.18 9.33 24.05
N PHE A 101 0.19 10.01 22.96
CA PHE A 101 0.27 9.33 21.67
C PHE A 101 1.36 8.24 21.74
N SER A 102 0.99 7.02 21.34
CA SER A 102 1.92 5.89 21.28
C SER A 102 2.91 6.07 20.13
N GLY A 103 3.93 5.21 20.07
CA GLY A 103 4.83 5.15 18.92
C GLY A 103 4.10 4.80 17.61
N HIS A 104 2.97 4.09 17.70
CA HIS A 104 2.20 3.64 16.54
C HIS A 104 1.21 4.68 15.99
N ASP A 105 0.70 5.56 16.85
CA ASP A 105 -0.31 6.57 16.47
C ASP A 105 0.10 7.45 15.28
N PRO A 106 1.36 7.93 15.14
CA PRO A 106 1.78 8.67 13.96
C PRO A 106 1.56 7.93 12.64
N VAL A 107 1.79 6.61 12.63
CA VAL A 107 1.65 5.79 11.41
C VAL A 107 0.17 5.54 11.13
N TYR A 108 -0.61 5.22 12.15
CA TYR A 108 -2.06 5.06 12.03
C TYR A 108 -2.74 6.33 11.47
N LEU A 109 -2.38 7.51 11.99
CA LEU A 109 -2.92 8.78 11.50
C LEU A 109 -2.47 9.09 10.07
N ALA A 110 -1.21 8.85 9.72
CA ALA A 110 -0.72 9.00 8.35
C ALA A 110 -1.48 8.10 7.36
N ASP A 111 -1.80 6.87 7.77
CA ASP A 111 -2.62 5.95 6.98
C ASP A 111 -4.05 6.46 6.81
N CYS A 112 -4.66 6.99 7.88
CA CYS A 112 -5.99 7.60 7.81
C CYS A 112 -6.01 8.83 6.89
N PHE A 113 -5.00 9.69 6.94
CA PHE A 113 -4.88 10.84 6.03
C PHE A 113 -4.69 10.41 4.58
N PHE A 114 -3.87 9.39 4.33
CA PHE A 114 -3.71 8.81 3.01
C PHE A 114 -5.07 8.38 2.45
N LEU A 115 -5.84 7.62 3.23
CA LEU A 115 -7.12 7.07 2.79
C LEU A 115 -8.23 8.13 2.73
N ARG A 116 -8.15 9.18 3.55
CA ARG A 116 -9.03 10.35 3.44
C ARG A 116 -8.85 11.04 2.10
N ASP A 117 -7.59 11.28 1.72
CA ASP A 117 -7.26 11.92 0.44
C ASP A 117 -7.70 11.03 -0.72
N ALA A 118 -7.52 9.71 -0.61
CA ALA A 118 -8.05 8.74 -1.56
C ALA A 118 -9.58 8.81 -1.67
N ALA A 119 -10.32 8.74 -0.55
CA ALA A 119 -11.77 8.83 -0.51
C ALA A 119 -12.30 10.13 -1.12
N ARG A 120 -11.66 11.27 -0.82
CA ARG A 120 -11.98 12.58 -1.43
C ARG A 120 -11.75 12.58 -2.93
N SER A 121 -10.66 11.96 -3.39
CA SER A 121 -10.31 11.92 -4.82
C SER A 121 -11.35 11.20 -5.68
N LEU A 122 -12.11 10.26 -5.09
CA LEU A 122 -13.16 9.52 -5.79
C LEU A 122 -14.32 10.42 -6.28
N GLY A 123 -14.50 11.60 -5.69
CA GLY A 123 -15.57 12.53 -6.09
C GLY A 123 -16.99 12.00 -5.81
N VAL A 124 -17.12 11.10 -4.83
CA VAL A 124 -18.38 10.39 -4.52
C VAL A 124 -19.33 11.18 -3.61
N ALA A 125 -18.91 12.35 -3.12
CA ALA A 125 -19.73 13.20 -2.27
C ALA A 125 -21.09 13.53 -2.92
N GLY A 126 -22.17 13.28 -2.18
CA GLY A 126 -23.55 13.45 -2.64
C GLY A 126 -24.14 12.27 -3.42
N LEU A 127 -23.39 11.19 -3.64
CA LEU A 127 -23.97 9.93 -4.13
C LEU A 127 -24.65 9.17 -2.98
N PRO A 128 -25.67 8.34 -3.27
CA PRO A 128 -26.21 7.39 -2.30
C PRO A 128 -25.13 6.43 -1.75
N PRO A 129 -25.21 5.99 -0.48
CA PRO A 129 -24.21 5.12 0.15
C PRO A 129 -23.80 3.90 -0.68
N GLU A 130 -24.75 3.24 -1.32
CA GLU A 130 -24.51 2.08 -2.18
C GLU A 130 -23.64 2.43 -3.39
N LYS A 131 -23.83 3.63 -3.97
CA LYS A 131 -23.04 4.10 -5.11
C LYS A 131 -21.66 4.59 -4.68
N GLN A 132 -21.55 5.20 -3.50
CA GLN A 132 -20.25 5.53 -2.93
C GLN A 132 -19.40 4.27 -2.74
N ALA A 133 -20.01 3.22 -2.18
CA ALA A 133 -19.36 1.93 -1.96
C ALA A 133 -19.00 1.22 -3.28
N ASP A 134 -19.88 1.22 -4.29
CA ASP A 134 -19.59 0.68 -5.63
C ASP A 134 -18.32 1.31 -6.22
N VAL A 135 -18.24 2.64 -6.20
CA VAL A 135 -17.10 3.39 -6.74
C VAL A 135 -15.84 3.11 -5.94
N ALA A 136 -15.92 3.14 -4.61
CA ALA A 136 -14.78 2.88 -3.74
C ALA A 136 -14.25 1.45 -3.92
N PHE A 137 -15.12 0.45 -4.01
CA PHE A 137 -14.70 -0.94 -4.20
C PHE A 137 -14.05 -1.16 -5.58
N ALA A 138 -14.65 -0.59 -6.63
CA ALA A 138 -14.06 -0.64 -7.97
C ALA A 138 -12.66 0.01 -7.99
N TRP A 139 -12.49 1.15 -7.31
CA TRP A 139 -11.19 1.79 -7.14
C TRP A 139 -10.18 0.87 -6.47
N VAL A 140 -10.53 0.20 -5.36
CA VAL A 140 -9.63 -0.75 -4.69
C VAL A 140 -9.14 -1.82 -5.66
N CYS A 141 -10.05 -2.38 -6.47
CA CYS A 141 -9.73 -3.44 -7.40
C CYS A 141 -8.84 -2.96 -8.56
N ARG A 142 -8.94 -1.69 -8.97
CA ARG A 142 -8.03 -1.07 -9.95
C ARG A 142 -6.65 -0.77 -9.37
N GLN A 143 -6.58 -0.36 -8.10
CA GLN A 143 -5.31 -0.02 -7.43
C GLN A 143 -4.50 -1.25 -7.01
N VAL A 144 -5.18 -2.35 -6.65
CA VAL A 144 -4.60 -3.56 -6.09
C VAL A 144 -4.97 -4.75 -6.98
N TYR A 145 -4.07 -5.26 -7.83
CA TYR A 145 -4.34 -6.49 -8.58
C TYR A 145 -4.11 -7.75 -7.71
N LEU A 146 -4.71 -8.88 -8.10
CA LEU A 146 -4.59 -10.12 -7.35
C LEU A 146 -3.22 -10.76 -7.53
N ASN A 147 -2.44 -10.75 -6.45
CA ASN A 147 -1.20 -11.48 -6.30
C ASN A 147 -0.90 -11.58 -4.80
N PRO A 148 -1.33 -12.66 -4.11
CA PRO A 148 -1.10 -12.81 -2.67
C PRO A 148 0.36 -12.65 -2.32
N TRP A 149 0.63 -11.80 -1.35
CA TRP A 149 1.97 -11.69 -0.82
C TRP A 149 2.25 -12.83 0.16
N VAL A 150 3.42 -13.43 0.01
CA VAL A 150 3.86 -14.54 0.84
C VAL A 150 5.22 -14.21 1.42
N ARG A 151 5.40 -14.51 2.70
CA ARG A 151 6.69 -14.37 3.38
C ARG A 151 7.31 -15.74 3.62
N PHE A 152 8.63 -15.79 3.67
CA PHE A 152 9.34 -17.00 4.02
C PHE A 152 9.31 -17.20 5.55
N VAL A 153 8.78 -18.33 6.00
CA VAL A 153 8.69 -18.72 7.42
C VAL A 153 9.27 -20.12 7.58
N GLY A 154 10.38 -20.23 8.31
CA GLY A 154 11.05 -21.50 8.55
C GLY A 154 11.61 -22.14 7.27
N ALA A 155 10.88 -23.10 6.69
CA ALA A 155 11.28 -23.86 5.51
C ALA A 155 10.33 -23.71 4.31
N GLY A 156 9.36 -22.80 4.37
CA GLY A 156 8.46 -22.53 3.25
C GLY A 156 7.80 -21.17 3.35
N TYR A 157 6.68 -20.99 2.66
CA TYR A 157 6.04 -19.69 2.49
C TYR A 157 4.66 -19.65 3.14
N GLU A 158 4.35 -18.51 3.76
CA GLU A 158 3.07 -18.21 4.41
C GLU A 158 2.46 -16.95 3.80
N PRO A 159 1.25 -17.01 3.23
CA PRO A 159 0.43 -15.84 2.90
C PRO A 159 0.23 -14.94 4.11
N THR A 160 0.50 -13.65 3.97
CA THR A 160 0.40 -12.69 5.08
C THR A 160 -0.28 -11.42 4.60
N ALA A 161 -1.41 -11.06 5.20
CA ALA A 161 -2.10 -9.82 4.89
C ALA A 161 -1.33 -8.62 5.47
N LEU A 162 -1.04 -7.64 4.61
CA LEU A 162 -0.34 -6.42 5.00
C LEU A 162 -1.31 -5.25 5.28
N PRO A 163 -0.82 -4.17 5.92
CA PRO A 163 -1.62 -2.98 6.19
C PRO A 163 -2.14 -2.31 4.90
N PRO A 164 -3.32 -1.67 4.92
CA PRO A 164 -3.94 -1.07 3.73
C PRO A 164 -3.03 -0.19 2.87
N THR A 165 -2.28 0.73 3.48
CA THR A 165 -1.42 1.67 2.74
C THR A 165 -0.19 0.99 2.16
N VAL A 166 0.33 -0.05 2.83
CA VAL A 166 1.43 -0.89 2.30
C VAL A 166 0.96 -1.66 1.08
N VAL A 167 -0.25 -2.25 1.13
CA VAL A 167 -0.88 -2.92 -0.02
C VAL A 167 -1.08 -1.95 -1.18
N LEU A 168 -1.56 -0.73 -0.91
CA LEU A 168 -1.76 0.31 -1.92
C LEU A 168 -0.45 0.77 -2.56
N ARG A 169 0.62 0.95 -1.78
CA ARG A 169 1.98 1.26 -2.29
C ARG A 169 2.55 0.14 -3.14
N ARG A 170 2.30 -1.11 -2.75
CA ARG A 170 2.75 -2.27 -3.52
C ARG A 170 1.93 -2.49 -4.80
N GLY A 171 0.66 -2.14 -4.77
CA GLY A 171 -0.25 -2.24 -5.91
C GLY A 171 -0.79 -3.62 -6.20
N PHE A 172 -0.56 -4.58 -5.31
CA PHE A 172 -1.06 -5.93 -5.43
C PHE A 172 -1.25 -6.58 -4.08
N GLY A 173 -2.12 -7.58 -4.03
CA GLY A 173 -2.41 -8.31 -2.80
C GLY A 173 -3.41 -9.44 -2.98
N SER A 174 -3.80 -10.05 -1.87
CA SER A 174 -4.87 -11.04 -1.80
C SER A 174 -6.26 -10.40 -1.83
N GLY A 175 -7.31 -11.23 -1.92
CA GLY A 175 -8.68 -10.76 -1.73
C GLY A 175 -8.90 -10.18 -0.33
N LEU A 176 -8.33 -10.79 0.71
CA LEU A 176 -8.39 -10.27 2.09
C LEU A 176 -7.73 -8.88 2.21
N GLU A 177 -6.58 -8.67 1.57
CA GLU A 177 -5.93 -7.36 1.54
C GLU A 177 -6.77 -6.31 0.81
N ARG A 178 -7.47 -6.67 -0.29
CA ARG A 178 -8.48 -5.79 -0.91
C ARG A 178 -9.62 -5.46 0.05
N MET A 179 -10.10 -6.43 0.84
CA MET A 179 -11.12 -6.16 1.87
C MET A 179 -10.62 -5.15 2.91
N TYR A 180 -9.38 -5.30 3.40
CA TYR A 180 -8.79 -4.37 4.37
C TYR A 180 -8.69 -2.95 3.82
N VAL A 181 -8.22 -2.79 2.58
CA VAL A 181 -8.18 -1.49 1.92
C VAL A 181 -9.59 -0.91 1.79
N PHE A 182 -10.58 -1.73 1.42
CA PHE A 182 -11.95 -1.28 1.28
C PHE A 182 -12.58 -0.85 2.62
N LEU A 183 -12.41 -1.63 3.68
CA LEU A 183 -12.86 -1.24 5.03
C LEU A 183 -12.24 0.09 5.47
N ALA A 184 -10.96 0.28 5.21
CA ALA A 184 -10.24 1.50 5.57
C ALA A 184 -10.71 2.73 4.76
N LEU A 185 -11.13 2.55 3.49
CA LEU A 185 -11.82 3.60 2.72
C LEU A 185 -13.23 3.86 3.24
N LEU A 186 -14.01 2.82 3.54
CA LEU A 186 -15.37 2.95 4.07
C LEU A 186 -15.37 3.74 5.40
N GLN A 187 -14.36 3.54 6.24
CA GLN A 187 -14.13 4.37 7.43
C GLN A 187 -14.05 5.86 7.07
N GLN A 188 -13.27 6.24 6.05
CA GLN A 188 -13.13 7.64 5.65
C GLN A 188 -14.35 8.20 4.90
N LEU A 189 -15.17 7.33 4.33
CA LEU A 189 -16.48 7.66 3.77
C LEU A 189 -17.60 7.67 4.83
N GLU A 190 -17.27 7.32 6.09
CA GLU A 190 -18.22 7.15 7.20
C GLU A 190 -19.36 6.16 6.85
N LEU A 191 -19.00 5.07 6.17
CA LEU A 191 -19.87 3.96 5.82
C LEU A 191 -19.55 2.73 6.69
N ASP A 192 -20.59 2.03 7.14
CA ASP A 192 -20.43 0.84 7.98
C ASP A 192 -20.07 -0.39 7.13
N GLY A 193 -18.78 -0.70 7.05
CA GLY A 193 -18.24 -1.87 6.37
C GLY A 193 -18.20 -3.13 7.25
N CYS A 194 -18.28 -4.30 6.62
CA CYS A 194 -18.14 -5.59 7.30
C CYS A 194 -17.43 -6.64 6.42
N LEU A 195 -16.82 -7.64 7.03
CA LEU A 195 -16.35 -8.86 6.38
C LEU A 195 -17.48 -9.90 6.36
N VAL A 196 -17.49 -10.79 5.36
CA VAL A 196 -18.55 -11.79 5.19
C VAL A 196 -17.95 -13.18 5.06
N GLY A 197 -18.35 -14.07 5.97
CA GLY A 197 -17.85 -15.44 6.09
C GLY A 197 -18.82 -16.34 6.85
N GLY A 198 -18.44 -17.60 7.08
CA GLY A 198 -19.26 -18.52 7.89
C GLY A 198 -19.33 -18.12 9.37
N PRO A 199 -20.21 -18.73 10.18
CA PRO A 199 -20.36 -18.39 11.60
C PRO A 199 -19.07 -18.58 12.41
N ASP A 200 -18.24 -19.55 12.02
CA ASP A 200 -16.99 -19.87 12.71
C ASP A 200 -15.83 -18.92 12.36
N ALA A 201 -16.01 -18.03 11.37
CA ALA A 201 -14.98 -17.10 10.90
C ALA A 201 -14.48 -16.16 12.02
N GLY A 202 -15.32 -15.88 13.02
CA GLY A 202 -14.98 -15.03 14.17
C GLY A 202 -13.78 -15.53 14.98
N GLY A 203 -13.59 -16.85 15.06
CA GLY A 203 -12.48 -17.48 15.78
C GLY A 203 -11.33 -17.96 14.89
N GLN A 204 -11.42 -17.74 13.58
CA GLN A 204 -10.41 -18.18 12.63
C GLN A 204 -9.41 -17.07 12.32
N THR A 205 -8.14 -17.44 12.22
CA THR A 205 -7.07 -16.55 11.76
C THR A 205 -7.22 -16.30 10.26
N GLY A 206 -6.81 -15.12 9.80
CA GLY A 206 -6.61 -14.79 8.39
C GLY A 206 -5.36 -15.45 7.78
N ARG A 207 -4.56 -16.11 8.63
CA ARG A 207 -3.38 -16.88 8.23
C ARG A 207 -3.77 -18.15 7.50
N PHE A 208 -2.90 -18.56 6.60
CA PHE A 208 -3.04 -19.83 5.92
C PHE A 208 -2.62 -20.97 6.87
N ASN A 209 -3.59 -21.77 7.31
CA ASN A 209 -3.35 -22.91 8.22
C ASN A 209 -2.97 -24.22 7.49
N GLY A 210 -2.59 -24.15 6.20
CA GLY A 210 -2.13 -25.30 5.44
C GLY A 210 -0.62 -25.56 5.57
N PRO A 211 -0.11 -26.66 4.97
CA PRO A 211 1.33 -26.92 4.94
C PRO A 211 2.07 -25.75 4.31
N LEU A 212 3.26 -25.42 4.82
CA LEU A 212 4.09 -24.36 4.25
C LEU A 212 4.30 -24.59 2.75
N LEU A 213 4.10 -23.53 1.97
CA LEU A 213 4.16 -23.64 0.50
C LEU A 213 5.62 -23.78 0.04
N LYS A 214 5.85 -24.60 -1.00
CA LYS A 214 7.17 -24.75 -1.66
C LYS A 214 7.09 -24.20 -3.07
N TYR A 215 8.09 -23.46 -3.55
CA TYR A 215 8.15 -23.10 -4.97
C TYR A 215 8.34 -24.36 -5.84
N PRO A 216 7.69 -24.46 -7.01
CA PRO A 216 6.82 -23.47 -7.67
C PRO A 216 5.31 -23.69 -7.44
N THR A 217 4.86 -24.38 -6.39
CA THR A 217 3.42 -24.72 -6.21
C THR A 217 2.57 -23.55 -5.71
N LEU A 218 3.18 -22.41 -5.38
CA LEU A 218 2.50 -21.17 -4.98
C LEU A 218 1.37 -20.71 -5.93
N PRO A 219 1.59 -20.64 -7.27
CA PRO A 219 0.51 -20.34 -8.23
C PRO A 219 -0.61 -21.39 -8.32
N GLN A 220 -0.40 -22.61 -7.82
CA GLN A 220 -1.37 -23.72 -7.96
C GLN A 220 -2.42 -23.78 -6.85
N LEU A 221 -2.20 -23.08 -5.73
CA LEU A 221 -3.01 -23.24 -4.52
C LEU A 221 -4.29 -22.39 -4.45
N GLY A 222 -4.64 -21.70 -5.53
CA GLY A 222 -5.67 -20.67 -5.47
C GLY A 222 -5.23 -19.52 -4.55
N VAL A 223 -5.95 -18.40 -4.63
CA VAL A 223 -5.66 -17.24 -3.80
C VAL A 223 -6.20 -17.56 -2.40
N PRO A 224 -5.37 -17.72 -1.35
CA PRO A 224 -5.85 -18.10 -0.02
C PRO A 224 -6.89 -17.09 0.43
N ARG A 225 -8.10 -17.60 0.67
CA ARG A 225 -9.27 -16.79 0.98
C ARG A 225 -9.26 -16.25 2.40
N GLY A 226 -8.64 -16.99 3.32
CA GLY A 226 -8.88 -16.80 4.75
C GLY A 226 -10.33 -17.14 5.11
N PRO A 227 -10.83 -16.64 6.25
CA PRO A 227 -12.15 -16.98 6.76
C PRO A 227 -13.31 -16.23 6.07
N PHE A 228 -13.00 -15.27 5.20
CA PHE A 228 -13.98 -14.40 4.55
C PHE A 228 -13.94 -14.51 3.04
N TRP A 229 -15.11 -14.51 2.41
CA TRP A 229 -15.26 -14.66 0.97
C TRP A 229 -15.88 -13.45 0.28
N ALA A 230 -16.41 -12.52 1.05
CA ALA A 230 -16.86 -11.23 0.57
C ALA A 230 -16.58 -10.15 1.62
N VAL A 231 -16.69 -8.90 1.16
CA VAL A 231 -16.77 -7.72 2.01
C VAL A 231 -18.11 -7.05 1.72
N GLY A 232 -18.68 -6.39 2.72
CA GLY A 232 -19.99 -5.78 2.62
C GLY A 232 -20.00 -4.36 3.16
N VAL A 233 -21.04 -3.63 2.79
CA VAL A 233 -21.37 -2.32 3.36
C VAL A 233 -22.85 -2.32 3.71
N ARG A 234 -23.18 -1.79 4.88
CA ARG A 234 -24.58 -1.62 5.27
C ARG A 234 -25.23 -0.52 4.42
N VAL A 235 -26.36 -0.84 3.79
CA VAL A 235 -27.19 0.09 3.02
C VAL A 235 -28.63 -0.06 3.52
N GLY A 236 -29.14 0.99 4.17
CA GLY A 236 -30.42 0.91 4.87
C GLY A 236 -30.39 -0.18 5.95
N THR A 237 -31.25 -1.18 5.81
CA THR A 237 -31.41 -2.32 6.73
C THR A 237 -30.72 -3.61 6.25
N ASP A 238 -30.00 -3.57 5.14
CA ASP A 238 -29.35 -4.76 4.54
C ASP A 238 -27.86 -4.49 4.26
N VAL A 239 -27.15 -5.51 3.79
CA VAL A 239 -25.71 -5.45 3.46
C VAL A 239 -25.53 -5.70 1.97
N ARG A 240 -25.00 -4.70 1.25
CA ARG A 240 -24.55 -4.87 -0.13
C ARG A 240 -23.22 -5.60 -0.13
N LEU A 241 -23.11 -6.64 -0.95
CA LEU A 241 -21.98 -7.57 -0.96
C LEU A 241 -21.05 -7.32 -2.15
N PHE A 242 -19.76 -7.53 -1.93
CA PHE A 242 -18.71 -7.38 -2.93
C PHE A 242 -17.74 -8.57 -2.89
N ASP A 243 -17.37 -9.06 -4.07
CA ASP A 243 -16.42 -10.15 -4.26
C ASP A 243 -15.03 -9.56 -4.57
N PRO A 244 -14.08 -9.56 -3.64
CA PRO A 244 -12.76 -8.96 -3.86
C PRO A 244 -11.87 -9.77 -4.78
N TRP A 245 -12.24 -11.00 -5.14
CA TRP A 245 -11.53 -11.76 -6.15
C TRP A 245 -12.00 -11.39 -7.56
N ARG A 246 -13.31 -11.24 -7.75
CA ARG A 246 -13.88 -10.78 -9.04
C ARG A 246 -13.76 -9.28 -9.26
N GLY A 247 -13.64 -8.52 -8.18
CA GLY A 247 -13.67 -7.06 -8.21
C GLY A 247 -15.01 -6.49 -8.65
N GLN A 248 -16.10 -7.20 -8.32
CA GLN A 248 -17.47 -6.81 -8.67
C GLN A 248 -18.41 -6.93 -7.46
N PRO A 249 -19.48 -6.09 -7.39
CA PRO A 249 -20.57 -6.30 -6.46
C PRO A 249 -21.31 -7.60 -6.81
N LEU A 250 -21.81 -8.31 -5.80
CA LEU A 250 -22.73 -9.43 -6.03
C LEU A 250 -24.07 -8.88 -6.55
N PRO A 251 -24.81 -9.69 -7.34
CA PRO A 251 -26.13 -9.30 -7.83
C PRO A 251 -27.23 -9.31 -6.74
N VAL A 252 -26.86 -9.65 -5.49
CA VAL A 252 -27.76 -9.78 -4.35
C VAL A 252 -27.13 -9.16 -3.09
N THR A 253 -27.98 -8.70 -2.17
CA THR A 253 -27.58 -8.34 -0.80
C THR A 253 -27.45 -9.57 0.10
N LEU A 254 -26.91 -9.41 1.31
CA LEU A 254 -26.82 -10.50 2.29
C LEU A 254 -28.19 -11.03 2.70
N GLY A 255 -29.17 -10.15 2.92
CA GLY A 255 -30.55 -10.54 3.22
C GLY A 255 -31.18 -11.34 2.08
N GLN A 256 -31.03 -10.87 0.84
CA GLN A 256 -31.51 -11.57 -0.35
C GLN A 256 -30.82 -12.93 -0.54
N LEU A 257 -29.50 -12.99 -0.34
CA LEU A 257 -28.72 -14.22 -0.44
C LEU A 257 -29.15 -15.25 0.60
N LYS A 258 -29.50 -14.83 1.82
CA LYS A 258 -30.04 -15.71 2.86
C LYS A 258 -31.46 -16.19 2.55
N ALA A 259 -32.30 -15.30 2.02
CA ALA A 259 -33.68 -15.63 1.69
C ALA A 259 -33.79 -16.57 0.48
N ASN A 260 -32.92 -16.39 -0.52
CA ASN A 260 -32.88 -17.21 -1.72
C ASN A 260 -31.43 -17.37 -2.24
N PRO A 261 -30.65 -18.33 -1.68
CA PRO A 261 -29.27 -18.57 -2.10
C PRO A 261 -29.13 -18.87 -3.60
N ASP A 262 -30.10 -19.58 -4.18
CA ASP A 262 -30.05 -20.02 -5.57
C ASP A 262 -30.04 -18.84 -6.57
N ALA A 263 -30.49 -17.66 -6.16
CA ALA A 263 -30.38 -16.43 -6.94
C ALA A 263 -28.92 -16.04 -7.27
N ALA A 264 -27.96 -16.52 -6.48
CA ALA A 264 -26.52 -16.32 -6.69
C ALA A 264 -25.79 -17.60 -7.13
N LYS A 265 -26.50 -18.69 -7.47
CA LYS A 265 -25.89 -19.97 -7.83
C LYS A 265 -24.89 -19.85 -8.99
N THR A 266 -25.30 -19.17 -10.07
CA THR A 266 -24.44 -18.90 -11.24
C THR A 266 -23.22 -18.07 -10.87
N TRP A 267 -23.30 -17.24 -9.83
CA TRP A 267 -22.14 -16.52 -9.32
C TRP A 267 -21.13 -17.50 -8.74
N PHE A 268 -21.51 -18.39 -7.82
CA PHE A 268 -20.56 -19.28 -7.14
C PHE A 268 -20.03 -20.41 -8.04
N GLU A 269 -20.80 -20.86 -9.03
CA GLU A 269 -20.39 -21.93 -9.97
C GLU A 269 -19.54 -21.44 -11.15
N ALA A 270 -19.49 -20.12 -11.38
CA ALA A 270 -18.73 -19.54 -12.48
C ALA A 270 -17.20 -19.70 -12.31
N ALA A 271 -16.50 -19.93 -13.42
CA ALA A 271 -15.05 -20.16 -13.46
C ALA A 271 -14.23 -18.97 -12.91
N GLU A 272 -14.81 -17.77 -12.94
CA GLU A 272 -14.26 -16.55 -12.38
C GLU A 272 -14.26 -16.54 -10.84
N ASN A 273 -14.80 -17.57 -10.16
CA ASN A 273 -14.82 -17.67 -8.71
C ASN A 273 -13.44 -18.10 -8.17
N LEU A 274 -12.49 -17.16 -8.13
CA LEU A 274 -11.15 -17.44 -7.61
C LEU A 274 -11.09 -17.60 -6.09
N SER A 275 -12.17 -17.25 -5.38
CA SER A 275 -12.24 -17.39 -3.92
C SER A 275 -12.45 -18.86 -3.49
N ALA A 276 -12.89 -19.72 -4.42
CA ALA A 276 -13.38 -21.07 -4.13
C ALA A 276 -14.58 -21.12 -3.15
N ALA A 277 -15.26 -19.99 -2.93
CA ALA A 277 -16.47 -19.95 -2.12
C ALA A 277 -17.58 -20.78 -2.75
N THR A 278 -18.25 -21.59 -1.95
CA THR A 278 -19.37 -22.41 -2.43
C THR A 278 -20.70 -21.75 -2.11
N LEU A 279 -21.77 -22.22 -2.75
CA LEU A 279 -23.13 -21.83 -2.38
C LEU A 279 -23.47 -22.22 -0.92
N GLU A 280 -22.86 -23.29 -0.40
CA GLU A 280 -23.01 -23.69 1.01
C GLU A 280 -22.34 -22.69 1.97
N ASP A 281 -21.18 -22.13 1.60
CA ASP A 281 -20.57 -21.04 2.37
C ASP A 281 -21.50 -19.81 2.42
N ALA A 282 -22.15 -19.51 1.28
CA ALA A 282 -23.07 -18.40 1.14
C ALA A 282 -24.32 -18.56 2.00
N LYS A 283 -24.87 -19.79 2.09
CA LYS A 283 -26.02 -20.12 2.96
C LYS A 283 -25.72 -19.87 4.43
N LYS A 284 -24.48 -20.11 4.86
CA LYS A 284 -24.03 -19.93 6.24
C LYS A 284 -23.48 -18.53 6.52
N ALA A 285 -23.54 -17.63 5.55
CA ALA A 285 -22.85 -16.36 5.63
C ALA A 285 -23.40 -15.46 6.74
N THR A 286 -22.49 -14.84 7.48
CA THR A 286 -22.77 -13.79 8.45
C THR A 286 -21.76 -12.66 8.31
N ALA A 287 -22.11 -11.51 8.87
CA ALA A 287 -21.28 -10.32 8.85
C ALA A 287 -20.37 -10.28 10.09
N PHE A 288 -19.16 -9.74 9.92
CA PHE A 288 -18.20 -9.46 10.97
C PHE A 288 -17.68 -8.03 10.85
N LEU A 289 -17.65 -7.30 11.96
CA LEU A 289 -17.08 -5.96 12.01
C LEU A 289 -15.58 -6.04 12.31
N ALA A 290 -14.79 -5.12 11.76
CA ALA A 290 -13.37 -5.05 12.06
C ALA A 290 -12.94 -3.58 12.08
N VAL A 291 -12.18 -3.19 13.11
CA VAL A 291 -11.68 -1.83 13.30
C VAL A 291 -10.21 -1.86 13.71
N PRO A 292 -9.39 -0.85 13.34
CA PRO A 292 -8.02 -0.72 13.83
C PRO A 292 -7.99 -0.59 15.35
N VAL A 293 -7.06 -1.26 16.03
CA VAL A 293 -6.96 -1.18 17.50
C VAL A 293 -6.74 0.27 17.97
N ASN A 294 -5.88 1.04 17.31
CA ASN A 294 -5.61 2.45 17.65
C ASN A 294 -6.86 3.32 17.66
N ALA A 295 -7.82 3.02 16.78
CA ALA A 295 -9.08 3.76 16.67
C ALA A 295 -9.94 3.65 17.94
N LEU A 296 -9.70 2.64 18.78
CA LEU A 296 -10.45 2.39 20.02
C LEU A 296 -10.01 3.27 21.20
N SER A 297 -8.86 3.95 21.07
CA SER A 297 -8.30 4.74 22.17
C SER A 297 -9.07 6.04 22.41
N ALA A 298 -9.22 6.43 23.68
CA ALA A 298 -9.85 7.71 24.03
C ALA A 298 -9.10 8.92 23.43
N ARG A 299 -7.76 8.82 23.32
CA ARG A 299 -6.93 9.86 22.69
C ARG A 299 -7.21 10.04 21.19
N MET A 300 -7.51 8.96 20.45
CA MET A 300 -7.93 9.10 19.04
C MET A 300 -9.31 9.73 18.93
N ALA A 301 -10.24 9.42 19.85
CA ALA A 301 -11.55 10.09 19.90
C ALA A 301 -11.41 11.59 20.18
N ALA A 302 -10.54 11.97 21.12
CA ALA A 302 -10.22 13.37 21.37
C ALA A 302 -9.57 14.06 20.16
N PHE A 303 -8.63 13.38 19.49
CA PHE A 303 -8.02 13.88 18.26
C PHE A 303 -9.06 14.13 17.17
N GLU A 304 -9.94 13.15 16.91
CA GLU A 304 -11.02 13.29 15.92
C GLU A 304 -11.93 14.47 16.28
N ALA A 305 -12.40 14.56 17.52
CA ALA A 305 -13.30 15.62 17.96
C ALA A 305 -12.72 17.03 17.76
N ARG A 306 -11.40 17.19 17.95
CA ARG A 306 -10.68 18.46 17.79
C ARG A 306 -10.30 18.76 16.34
N MET A 307 -9.97 17.73 15.56
CA MET A 307 -9.37 17.90 14.23
C MET A 307 -10.32 17.63 13.07
N LYS A 308 -11.49 17.01 13.28
CA LYS A 308 -12.40 16.62 12.18
C LYS A 308 -12.91 17.82 11.38
N GLY A 309 -13.16 18.97 12.00
CA GLY A 309 -13.58 20.19 11.29
C GLY A 309 -12.54 20.69 10.29
N GLU A 310 -11.27 20.71 10.69
CA GLU A 310 -10.17 21.23 9.88
C GLU A 310 -9.62 20.19 8.89
N LEU A 311 -9.42 18.97 9.36
CA LEU A 311 -8.76 17.93 8.59
C LEU A 311 -9.73 16.98 7.90
N GLY A 312 -10.98 16.87 8.36
CA GLY A 312 -12.01 15.99 7.82
C GLY A 312 -11.56 14.54 7.68
N VAL A 313 -10.92 13.99 8.73
CA VAL A 313 -10.44 12.61 8.81
C VAL A 313 -11.24 11.85 9.88
N LYS A 314 -11.58 10.59 9.61
CA LYS A 314 -12.20 9.67 10.57
C LYS A 314 -11.12 8.76 11.17
N VAL A 315 -10.87 8.85 12.47
CA VAL A 315 -9.77 8.12 13.14
C VAL A 315 -10.20 7.36 14.39
N ALA A 316 -11.45 7.50 14.87
CA ALA A 316 -11.88 6.93 16.14
C ALA A 316 -13.20 6.14 16.07
N TYR A 317 -13.26 5.08 16.87
CA TYR A 317 -14.46 4.29 17.16
C TYR A 317 -14.57 4.09 18.68
N ASP A 318 -15.35 4.94 19.34
CA ASP A 318 -15.68 4.75 20.75
C ASP A 318 -16.71 3.62 20.95
N LEU A 319 -16.92 3.22 22.20
CA LEU A 319 -17.85 2.14 22.55
C LEU A 319 -19.28 2.39 22.04
N LYS A 320 -19.73 3.65 22.05
CA LYS A 320 -21.07 4.03 21.59
C LYS A 320 -21.17 3.86 20.07
N ALA A 321 -20.16 4.29 19.33
CA ALA A 321 -20.06 4.11 17.88
C ALA A 321 -20.05 2.63 17.51
N LEU A 322 -19.27 1.79 18.22
CA LEU A 322 -19.21 0.35 17.97
C LEU A 322 -20.54 -0.35 18.25
N THR A 323 -21.19 -0.02 19.38
CA THR A 323 -22.48 -0.61 19.75
C THR A 323 -23.57 -0.15 18.79
N GLY A 324 -23.58 1.13 18.41
CA GLY A 324 -24.50 1.69 17.42
C GLY A 324 -24.31 1.05 16.04
N MET A 325 -23.07 0.92 15.59
CA MET A 325 -22.72 0.21 14.35
C MET A 325 -23.26 -1.22 14.39
N ARG A 326 -22.93 -2.01 15.43
CA ARG A 326 -23.43 -3.38 15.58
C ARG A 326 -24.96 -3.46 15.59
N ALA A 327 -25.63 -2.55 16.31
CA ALA A 327 -27.09 -2.52 16.42
C ALA A 327 -27.77 -2.20 15.08
N ALA A 328 -27.13 -1.39 14.22
CA ALA A 328 -27.68 -0.98 12.93
C ALA A 328 -27.68 -2.10 11.87
N PHE A 329 -26.87 -3.16 12.04
CA PHE A 329 -26.86 -4.29 11.10
C PHE A 329 -28.09 -5.20 11.28
N PRO A 330 -28.54 -5.88 10.20
CA PRO A 330 -29.59 -6.90 10.28
C PRO A 330 -29.18 -8.07 11.16
N ASP A 331 -30.16 -8.84 11.64
CA ASP A 331 -29.90 -10.04 12.42
C ASP A 331 -29.34 -11.20 11.55
N PRO A 332 -28.46 -12.05 12.11
CA PRO A 332 -27.86 -11.93 13.44
C PRO A 332 -26.87 -10.76 13.53
N LYS A 333 -26.88 -10.05 14.66
CA LYS A 333 -25.96 -8.93 14.88
C LYS A 333 -24.50 -9.37 14.70
N PRO A 334 -23.70 -8.66 13.91
CA PRO A 334 -22.34 -9.06 13.61
C PRO A 334 -21.48 -9.08 14.87
N ALA A 335 -20.55 -10.03 14.93
CA ALA A 335 -19.47 -10.04 15.91
C ALA A 335 -18.29 -9.20 15.39
N PHE A 336 -17.39 -8.79 16.28
CA PHE A 336 -16.13 -8.19 15.85
C PHE A 336 -15.07 -9.27 15.61
N TRP A 337 -14.35 -9.17 14.50
CA TRP A 337 -13.24 -10.06 14.15
C TRP A 337 -11.90 -9.39 14.47
N ASN A 338 -11.22 -9.94 15.48
CA ASN A 338 -9.85 -9.58 15.85
C ASN A 338 -9.19 -10.73 16.64
N PRO A 339 -9.13 -11.94 16.06
CA PRO A 339 -8.72 -13.16 16.78
C PRO A 339 -7.37 -12.97 17.49
N PRO A 340 -7.25 -13.35 18.77
CA PRO A 340 -6.11 -12.99 19.62
C PRO A 340 -4.76 -13.58 19.16
N ASP A 341 -4.80 -14.68 18.43
CA ASP A 341 -3.66 -15.43 17.89
C ASP A 341 -3.25 -14.99 16.47
N ASP A 342 -3.99 -14.06 15.86
CA ASP A 342 -3.63 -13.49 14.56
C ASP A 342 -3.09 -12.05 14.70
N PRO A 343 -1.76 -11.85 14.56
CA PRO A 343 -1.18 -10.51 14.52
C PRO A 343 -1.46 -9.78 13.19
N PHE A 344 -1.94 -10.47 12.15
CA PHE A 344 -2.27 -9.87 10.83
C PHE A 344 -3.78 -9.77 10.59
N ALA A 345 -4.60 -9.97 11.63
CA ALA A 345 -5.98 -9.50 11.61
C ALA A 345 -6.02 -7.98 11.38
N TYR A 346 -7.09 -7.49 10.76
CA TYR A 346 -7.22 -6.08 10.34
C TYR A 346 -6.87 -5.08 11.47
N GLY A 347 -7.32 -5.39 12.70
CA GLY A 347 -7.07 -4.57 13.88
C GLY A 347 -5.59 -4.40 14.26
N ARG A 348 -4.74 -5.39 13.95
CA ARG A 348 -3.32 -5.46 14.37
C ARG A 348 -2.31 -5.44 13.22
N ALA A 349 -2.76 -5.59 11.97
CA ALA A 349 -1.87 -5.77 10.82
C ALA A 349 -0.78 -4.69 10.73
N ALA A 350 -1.12 -3.41 10.95
CA ALA A 350 -0.17 -2.30 10.92
C ALA A 350 0.90 -2.42 12.01
N ARG A 351 0.48 -2.63 13.26
CA ARG A 351 1.39 -2.76 14.40
C ARG A 351 2.32 -3.96 14.23
N SER A 352 1.79 -5.11 13.84
CA SER A 352 2.58 -6.34 13.68
C SER A 352 3.53 -6.33 12.49
N PHE A 353 3.23 -5.52 11.48
CA PHE A 353 4.07 -5.35 10.30
C PHE A 353 5.28 -4.43 10.56
N LEU A 354 5.10 -3.41 11.40
CA LEU A 354 6.11 -2.39 11.62
C LEU A 354 7.20 -2.83 12.62
N PRO A 355 8.46 -2.45 12.39
CA PRO A 355 9.53 -2.51 13.37
C PRO A 355 9.24 -1.70 14.64
N LEU A 356 9.87 -2.08 15.76
CA LEU A 356 9.79 -1.36 17.04
C LEU A 356 10.19 0.13 16.91
N ASP A 357 11.24 0.44 16.15
CA ASP A 357 11.72 1.81 15.93
C ASP A 357 10.78 2.68 15.09
N LEU A 358 9.88 2.03 14.35
CA LEU A 358 8.80 2.64 13.58
C LEU A 358 7.44 2.56 14.31
N GLY A 359 7.45 2.23 15.60
CA GLY A 359 6.25 2.20 16.44
C GLY A 359 5.40 0.94 16.29
N GLY A 360 5.92 -0.13 15.68
CA GLY A 360 5.24 -1.41 15.59
C GLY A 360 5.58 -2.36 16.73
N SER A 361 5.35 -3.65 16.48
CA SER A 361 5.61 -4.75 17.40
C SER A 361 6.43 -5.88 16.78
N ASP A 362 7.00 -5.72 15.58
CA ASP A 362 7.94 -6.70 15.02
C ASP A 362 9.29 -6.59 15.74
N PRO A 363 9.68 -7.58 16.57
CA PRO A 363 10.94 -7.55 17.29
C PRO A 363 12.12 -8.01 16.42
N THR A 364 11.87 -8.41 15.17
CA THR A 364 12.90 -8.94 14.28
C THR A 364 13.96 -7.86 14.03
N PRO A 365 15.26 -8.17 14.24
CA PRO A 365 16.33 -7.22 13.91
C PRO A 365 16.29 -6.84 12.43
N MET A 366 16.74 -5.61 12.13
CA MET A 366 16.85 -5.14 10.76
C MET A 366 17.72 -6.11 9.94
N SER A 367 17.09 -6.76 8.97
CA SER A 367 17.71 -7.75 8.09
C SER A 367 16.93 -7.83 6.79
N GLY A 368 17.55 -8.33 5.71
CA GLY A 368 16.85 -8.54 4.44
C GLY A 368 15.71 -9.58 4.50
N GLY A 369 15.52 -10.26 5.64
CA GLY A 369 14.42 -11.20 5.87
C GLY A 369 13.31 -10.67 6.78
N ARG A 370 13.45 -9.46 7.35
CA ARG A 370 12.39 -8.83 8.15
C ARG A 370 11.23 -8.40 7.25
N ILE A 371 10.00 -8.58 7.74
CA ILE A 371 8.77 -8.45 6.92
C ILE A 371 8.68 -7.09 6.25
N TYR A 372 8.98 -6.04 7.01
CA TYR A 372 9.01 -4.66 6.52
C TYR A 372 9.94 -4.49 5.31
N GLU A 373 11.21 -4.85 5.44
CA GLU A 373 12.25 -4.77 4.40
C GLU A 373 11.87 -5.58 3.17
N VAL A 374 11.43 -6.82 3.36
CA VAL A 374 11.03 -7.71 2.27
C VAL A 374 9.89 -7.09 1.48
N SER A 375 8.87 -6.54 2.16
CA SER A 375 7.73 -5.91 1.50
C SER A 375 8.11 -4.68 0.66
N VAL A 376 9.18 -3.97 1.02
CA VAL A 376 9.70 -2.83 0.25
C VAL A 376 10.49 -3.31 -0.96
N ILE A 377 11.38 -4.29 -0.77
CA ILE A 377 12.25 -4.82 -1.84
C ILE A 377 11.42 -5.50 -2.94
N GLU A 378 10.38 -6.24 -2.58
CA GLU A 378 9.57 -7.01 -3.53
C GLU A 378 8.61 -6.15 -4.37
N GLN A 379 8.60 -4.82 -4.16
CA GLN A 379 7.94 -3.88 -5.08
C GLN A 379 8.75 -3.65 -6.36
N ILE A 380 10.01 -4.08 -6.40
CA ILE A 380 10.89 -3.98 -7.56
C ILE A 380 11.03 -5.37 -8.21
N PRO A 381 10.94 -5.50 -9.55
CA PRO A 381 11.16 -6.77 -10.24
C PRO A 381 12.50 -7.39 -9.89
N ARG A 382 12.50 -8.70 -9.61
CA ARG A 382 13.76 -9.43 -9.45
C ARG A 382 14.63 -9.42 -10.71
N THR A 383 14.03 -9.21 -11.88
CA THR A 383 14.76 -9.03 -13.15
C THR A 383 15.69 -7.81 -13.14
N ALA A 384 15.33 -6.74 -12.40
CA ALA A 384 16.20 -5.57 -12.22
C ALA A 384 17.46 -5.87 -11.37
N PHE A 385 17.48 -7.03 -10.69
CA PHE A 385 18.60 -7.48 -9.86
C PHE A 385 19.45 -8.56 -10.52
N LEU A 386 19.19 -8.90 -11.79
CA LEU A 386 19.98 -9.88 -12.52
C LEU A 386 21.39 -9.33 -12.74
N VAL A 387 22.34 -9.91 -12.01
CA VAL A 387 23.75 -9.54 -12.10
C VAL A 387 24.41 -10.32 -13.22
N ARG A 388 25.28 -9.66 -14.00
CA ARG A 388 26.12 -10.33 -14.99
C ARG A 388 27.00 -11.38 -14.32
N ALA A 389 27.06 -12.57 -14.92
CA ALA A 389 27.80 -13.70 -14.39
C ALA A 389 29.31 -13.41 -14.32
N GLU A 390 29.80 -12.54 -15.22
CA GLU A 390 31.19 -12.13 -15.37
C GLU A 390 31.70 -11.25 -14.22
N LEU A 391 30.82 -10.63 -13.45
CA LEU A 391 31.20 -9.94 -12.22
C LEU A 391 31.47 -10.99 -11.15
N LYS A 392 32.73 -11.25 -10.78
CA LYS A 392 33.13 -12.44 -10.01
C LYS A 392 32.97 -12.29 -8.50
N TYR A 393 33.11 -11.07 -7.99
CA TYR A 393 33.20 -10.81 -6.56
C TYR A 393 31.83 -10.42 -5.96
N GLU A 394 31.43 -11.09 -4.88
CA GLU A 394 30.11 -10.88 -4.27
C GLU A 394 29.89 -9.43 -3.81
N ASN A 395 30.92 -8.76 -3.26
CA ASN A 395 30.81 -7.35 -2.87
C ASN A 395 30.51 -6.43 -4.06
N ALA A 396 31.05 -6.74 -5.25
CA ALA A 396 30.74 -5.99 -6.47
C ALA A 396 29.32 -6.29 -6.95
N ARG A 397 28.88 -7.56 -6.88
CA ARG A 397 27.50 -7.97 -7.18
C ARG A 397 26.49 -7.30 -6.25
N ASP A 398 26.77 -7.24 -4.96
CA ASP A 398 25.94 -6.57 -3.98
C ASP A 398 25.89 -5.06 -4.20
N GLN A 399 27.02 -4.43 -4.54
CA GLN A 399 27.04 -3.02 -4.92
C GLN A 399 26.21 -2.74 -6.17
N PHE A 400 26.30 -3.59 -7.20
CA PHE A 400 25.44 -3.53 -8.38
C PHE A 400 23.96 -3.62 -8.00
N ARG A 401 23.58 -4.67 -7.25
CA ARG A 401 22.18 -4.88 -6.81
C ARG A 401 21.67 -3.67 -6.03
N ARG A 402 22.49 -3.10 -5.13
CA ARG A 402 22.15 -1.91 -4.34
C ARG A 402 21.93 -0.68 -5.22
N GLN A 403 22.79 -0.43 -6.21
CA GLN A 403 22.63 0.72 -7.11
C GLN A 403 21.43 0.56 -8.05
N ALA A 404 21.23 -0.64 -8.62
CA ALA A 404 20.10 -0.95 -9.47
C ALA A 404 18.76 -0.82 -8.70
N ALA A 405 18.70 -1.41 -7.50
CA ALA A 405 17.55 -1.27 -6.59
C ALA A 405 17.34 0.18 -6.16
N GLY A 406 18.41 0.87 -5.77
CA GLY A 406 18.36 2.24 -5.27
C GLY A 406 17.77 3.21 -6.28
N LYS A 407 18.14 3.09 -7.56
CA LYS A 407 17.58 3.91 -8.63
C LYS A 407 16.07 3.74 -8.75
N LEU A 408 15.58 2.49 -8.81
CA LEU A 408 14.14 2.21 -8.91
C LEU A 408 13.39 2.57 -7.62
N HIS A 409 13.98 2.30 -6.46
CA HIS A 409 13.44 2.63 -5.15
C HIS A 409 13.23 4.15 -5.00
N PHE A 410 14.26 4.94 -5.26
CA PHE A 410 14.20 6.39 -5.17
C PHE A 410 13.13 6.99 -6.10
N LEU A 411 12.98 6.42 -7.30
CA LEU A 411 12.05 6.93 -8.30
C LEU A 411 10.60 6.52 -8.05
N PHE A 412 10.36 5.29 -7.59
CA PHE A 412 9.01 4.71 -7.56
C PHE A 412 8.48 4.39 -6.17
N LEU A 413 9.33 4.32 -5.14
CA LEU A 413 8.95 3.85 -3.81
C LEU A 413 9.09 4.94 -2.74
N GLU A 414 10.07 5.83 -2.86
CA GLU A 414 10.31 6.91 -1.88
C GLU A 414 9.14 7.92 -1.85
N PRO A 415 8.46 8.11 -0.71
CA PRO A 415 7.36 9.05 -0.58
C PRO A 415 7.78 10.52 -0.82
N PRO A 416 6.91 11.36 -1.43
CA PRO A 416 5.66 11.00 -2.08
C PRO A 416 5.94 10.35 -3.43
N ASN A 417 5.63 9.06 -3.57
CA ASN A 417 5.90 8.32 -4.80
C ASN A 417 4.73 8.42 -5.79
N PRO A 418 4.91 8.15 -7.09
CA PRO A 418 3.88 8.34 -8.10
C PRO A 418 2.57 7.59 -7.80
N ARG A 419 2.67 6.39 -7.21
CA ARG A 419 1.51 5.58 -6.86
C ARG A 419 0.72 6.16 -5.69
N GLU A 420 1.39 6.70 -4.68
CA GLU A 420 0.72 7.46 -3.61
C GLU A 420 0.01 8.69 -4.17
N ARG A 421 0.64 9.43 -5.09
CA ARG A 421 0.03 10.60 -5.74
C ARG A 421 -1.23 10.22 -6.51
N ILE A 422 -1.19 9.14 -7.29
CA ILE A 422 -2.36 8.61 -7.99
C ILE A 422 -3.47 8.26 -7.00
N ALA A 423 -3.14 7.50 -5.96
CA ALA A 423 -4.12 7.07 -4.96
C ALA A 423 -4.77 8.26 -4.23
N ARG A 424 -4.03 9.36 -4.01
CA ARG A 424 -4.51 10.61 -3.40
C ARG A 424 -5.21 11.56 -4.38
N GLY A 425 -5.31 11.21 -5.66
CA GLY A 425 -5.93 12.05 -6.69
C GLY A 425 -5.08 13.20 -7.24
N GLN A 426 -3.77 13.22 -6.95
CA GLN A 426 -2.80 14.21 -7.44
C GLN A 426 -2.33 13.86 -8.86
N PHE A 427 -3.30 13.73 -9.76
CA PHE A 427 -3.08 13.11 -11.06
C PHE A 427 -2.21 13.94 -12.01
N GLN A 428 -2.23 15.27 -11.91
CA GLN A 428 -1.43 16.13 -12.80
C GLN A 428 0.06 16.04 -12.45
N GLU A 429 0.37 16.12 -11.15
CA GLU A 429 1.72 15.95 -10.63
C GLU A 429 2.24 14.55 -10.91
N ALA A 430 1.42 13.52 -10.70
CA ALA A 430 1.76 12.13 -11.01
C ALA A 430 2.05 11.95 -12.50
N ALA A 431 1.16 12.41 -13.39
CA ALA A 431 1.33 12.25 -14.84
C ALA A 431 2.59 12.94 -15.36
N ARG A 432 2.85 14.19 -14.95
CA ARG A 432 4.06 14.93 -15.32
C ARG A 432 5.33 14.20 -14.87
N ASP A 433 5.33 13.74 -13.62
CA ASP A 433 6.47 13.02 -13.06
C ASP A 433 6.73 11.68 -13.78
N LEU A 434 5.66 10.96 -14.14
CA LEU A 434 5.75 9.69 -14.85
C LEU A 434 6.23 9.86 -16.30
N VAL A 435 5.81 10.91 -16.99
CA VAL A 435 6.33 11.24 -18.34
C VAL A 435 7.83 11.55 -18.27
N ASN A 436 8.26 12.39 -17.32
CA ASN A 436 9.69 12.68 -17.12
C ASN A 436 10.51 11.41 -16.83
N LYS A 437 9.96 10.50 -16.03
CA LYS A 437 10.59 9.20 -15.74
C LYS A 437 10.66 8.32 -16.99
N GLN A 438 9.62 8.26 -17.82
CA GLN A 438 9.65 7.53 -19.09
C GLN A 438 10.76 8.05 -20.01
N GLU A 439 10.89 9.37 -20.15
CA GLU A 439 11.94 10.01 -20.97
C GLU A 439 13.35 9.72 -20.44
N MET A 440 13.53 9.79 -19.12
CA MET A 440 14.80 9.46 -18.47
C MET A 440 15.22 8.01 -18.74
N PHE A 441 14.29 7.05 -18.61
CA PHE A 441 14.59 5.65 -18.91
C PHE A 441 14.74 5.39 -20.41
N ALA A 442 13.98 6.07 -21.27
CA ALA A 442 14.18 6.02 -22.72
C ALA A 442 15.58 6.49 -23.11
N THR A 443 16.06 7.58 -22.52
CA THR A 443 17.44 8.07 -22.73
C THR A 443 18.49 7.03 -22.30
N GLY A 444 18.23 6.29 -21.22
CA GLY A 444 19.05 5.15 -20.82
C GLY A 444 19.10 4.05 -21.88
N LEU A 445 17.95 3.70 -22.46
CA LEU A 445 17.88 2.72 -23.55
C LEU A 445 18.58 3.21 -24.82
N GLU A 446 18.48 4.50 -25.16
CA GLU A 446 19.21 5.07 -26.31
C GLU A 446 20.72 4.97 -26.14
N ARG A 447 21.26 5.18 -24.92
CA ARG A 447 22.68 4.95 -24.64
C ARG A 447 23.10 3.50 -24.91
N LEU A 448 22.20 2.54 -24.70
CA LEU A 448 22.50 1.12 -24.94
C LEU A 448 22.52 0.74 -26.42
N ARG A 449 22.03 1.60 -27.32
CA ARG A 449 22.06 1.37 -28.77
C ARG A 449 23.41 1.68 -29.41
N ASN A 450 24.35 2.28 -28.66
CA ASN A 450 25.70 2.53 -29.15
C ASN A 450 26.43 1.19 -29.37
N PRO A 451 27.05 0.95 -30.55
CA PRO A 451 27.76 -0.30 -30.83
C PRO A 451 28.91 -0.59 -29.86
N ASP A 452 29.51 0.44 -29.25
CA ASP A 452 30.60 0.29 -28.27
C ASP A 452 30.12 -0.03 -26.85
N THR A 453 28.80 -0.04 -26.59
CA THR A 453 28.25 -0.21 -25.24
C THR A 453 28.70 -1.53 -24.59
N GLU A 454 28.62 -2.66 -25.30
CA GLU A 454 29.05 -3.95 -24.72
C GLU A 454 30.56 -3.98 -24.45
N LYS A 455 31.36 -3.35 -25.32
CA LYS A 455 32.80 -3.23 -25.12
C LYS A 455 33.09 -2.46 -23.82
N GLN A 456 32.48 -1.29 -23.64
CA GLN A 456 32.67 -0.47 -22.44
C GLN A 456 32.21 -1.18 -21.15
N ILE A 457 31.09 -1.91 -21.21
CA ILE A 457 30.63 -2.71 -20.08
C ILE A 457 31.65 -3.81 -19.76
N ASN A 458 32.14 -4.53 -20.76
CA ASN A 458 33.07 -5.65 -20.55
C ASN A 458 34.42 -5.16 -20.00
N GLU A 459 34.98 -4.07 -20.56
CA GLU A 459 36.19 -3.43 -20.05
C GLU A 459 36.03 -2.98 -18.60
N TRP A 460 34.87 -2.40 -18.27
CA TRP A 460 34.56 -2.01 -16.90
C TRP A 460 34.43 -3.21 -15.95
N VAL A 461 33.77 -4.30 -16.37
CA VAL A 461 33.62 -5.53 -15.57
C VAL A 461 34.99 -6.15 -15.29
N GLU A 462 35.88 -6.19 -16.28
CA GLU A 462 37.23 -6.71 -16.10
C GLU A 462 38.04 -5.87 -15.11
N ALA A 463 38.08 -4.55 -15.30
CA ALA A 463 38.76 -3.63 -14.38
C ALA A 463 38.20 -3.74 -12.95
N THR A 464 36.88 -3.81 -12.80
CA THR A 464 36.21 -3.94 -11.50
C THR A 464 36.58 -5.26 -10.82
N ASN A 465 36.65 -6.37 -11.56
CA ASN A 465 37.11 -7.64 -11.02
C ASN A 465 38.55 -7.54 -10.48
N GLN A 466 39.46 -6.88 -11.19
CA GLN A 466 40.83 -6.68 -10.73
C GLN A 466 40.88 -5.86 -9.42
N ILE A 467 40.09 -4.78 -9.35
CA ILE A 467 40.02 -3.92 -8.15
C ILE A 467 39.47 -4.68 -6.94
N TYR A 468 38.36 -5.41 -7.08
CA TYR A 468 37.80 -6.17 -5.98
C TYR A 468 38.67 -7.38 -5.58
N SER A 469 39.47 -7.91 -6.51
CA SER A 469 40.56 -8.85 -6.18
C SER A 469 41.59 -8.21 -5.26
N ALA A 470 42.03 -6.99 -5.57
CA ALA A 470 43.00 -6.26 -4.76
C ALA A 470 42.47 -5.93 -3.35
N VAL A 471 41.18 -5.56 -3.23
CA VAL A 471 40.51 -5.39 -1.91
C VAL A 471 40.55 -6.71 -1.12
N GLY A 472 40.22 -7.83 -1.77
CA GLY A 472 40.26 -9.16 -1.13
C GLY A 472 41.67 -9.55 -0.65
N LEU A 473 42.69 -9.30 -1.49
CA LEU A 473 44.09 -9.59 -1.16
C LEU A 473 44.61 -8.70 -0.02
N ALA A 474 44.32 -7.40 -0.04
CA ALA A 474 44.72 -6.49 1.03
C ALA A 474 44.12 -6.90 2.38
N ARG A 475 42.85 -7.32 2.39
CA ARG A 475 42.18 -7.87 3.59
C ARG A 475 42.85 -9.15 4.09
N LEU A 476 43.14 -10.08 3.17
CA LEU A 476 43.81 -11.33 3.52
C LEU A 476 45.20 -11.09 4.13
N ASN A 477 45.92 -10.10 3.63
CA ASN A 477 47.25 -9.71 4.10
C ASN A 477 47.21 -8.79 5.34
N ASN A 478 46.03 -8.42 5.85
CA ASN A 478 45.86 -7.42 6.91
C ASN A 478 46.51 -6.05 6.62
N ASP A 479 46.65 -5.67 5.34
CA ASP A 479 47.18 -4.37 4.95
C ASP A 479 46.04 -3.34 4.86
N LYS A 480 45.89 -2.55 5.92
CA LYS A 480 44.83 -1.53 6.03
C LYS A 480 45.02 -0.38 5.05
N SER A 481 46.26 -0.03 4.71
CA SER A 481 46.54 1.06 3.77
C SER A 481 46.14 0.64 2.36
N ALA A 482 46.56 -0.56 1.94
CA ALA A 482 46.17 -1.12 0.66
C ALA A 482 44.66 -1.38 0.55
N GLU A 483 44.01 -1.80 1.64
CA GLU A 483 42.55 -1.98 1.68
C GLU A 483 41.82 -0.65 1.41
N VAL A 484 42.22 0.44 2.09
CA VAL A 484 41.63 1.77 1.89
C VAL A 484 41.87 2.28 0.47
N ALA A 485 43.10 2.12 -0.06
CA ALA A 485 43.43 2.54 -1.42
C ALA A 485 42.61 1.77 -2.47
N ALA A 486 42.50 0.44 -2.35
CA ALA A 486 41.73 -0.39 -3.26
C ALA A 486 40.21 -0.11 -3.15
N GLN A 487 39.71 0.20 -1.96
CA GLN A 487 38.31 0.60 -1.75
C GLN A 487 38.01 1.95 -2.41
N ALA A 488 38.91 2.93 -2.34
CA ALA A 488 38.78 4.19 -3.07
C ALA A 488 38.78 4.00 -4.58
N GLN A 489 39.63 3.10 -5.11
CA GLN A 489 39.59 2.71 -6.53
C GLN A 489 38.27 2.05 -6.91
N ALA A 490 37.70 1.22 -6.03
CA ALA A 490 36.39 0.61 -6.26
C ALA A 490 35.30 1.68 -6.38
N GLU A 491 35.30 2.69 -5.50
CA GLU A 491 34.37 3.82 -5.57
C GLU A 491 34.50 4.62 -6.87
N GLU A 492 35.72 4.86 -7.34
CA GLU A 492 35.97 5.55 -8.61
C GLU A 492 35.55 4.71 -9.82
N ALA A 493 35.75 3.39 -9.78
CA ALA A 493 35.28 2.49 -10.84
C ALA A 493 33.76 2.60 -11.04
N TRP A 494 32.97 2.77 -9.98
CA TRP A 494 31.51 2.93 -10.09
C TRP A 494 31.06 4.26 -10.71
N LYS A 495 31.95 5.23 -10.89
CA LYS A 495 31.66 6.50 -11.61
C LYS A 495 31.95 6.41 -13.10
N GLN A 496 32.61 5.35 -13.56
CA GLN A 496 32.97 5.18 -14.97
C GLN A 496 31.73 4.88 -15.84
N PRO A 497 31.73 5.27 -17.13
CA PRO A 497 30.57 5.08 -18.03
C PRO A 497 30.08 3.63 -18.11
N GLY A 498 30.98 2.64 -18.09
CA GLY A 498 30.64 1.22 -18.14
C GLY A 498 29.74 0.75 -16.99
N ALA A 499 29.91 1.32 -15.78
CA ALA A 499 29.02 1.05 -14.65
C ALA A 499 27.59 1.54 -14.93
N GLN A 500 27.46 2.78 -15.42
CA GLN A 500 26.17 3.39 -15.73
C GLN A 500 25.46 2.64 -16.86
N LEU A 501 26.18 2.22 -17.90
CA LEU A 501 25.64 1.41 -18.99
C LEU A 501 25.14 0.06 -18.48
N LEU A 502 25.89 -0.59 -17.58
CA LEU A 502 25.45 -1.84 -16.95
C LEU A 502 24.18 -1.65 -16.11
N LEU A 503 24.06 -0.54 -15.37
CA LEU A 503 22.87 -0.19 -14.60
C LEU A 503 21.67 0.16 -15.49
N ASP A 504 21.90 0.86 -16.60
CA ASP A 504 20.85 1.16 -17.57
C ASP A 504 20.34 -0.13 -18.20
N LYS A 505 21.23 -1.08 -18.54
CA LYS A 505 20.85 -2.39 -19.08
C LYS A 505 19.94 -3.19 -18.15
N SER A 506 20.13 -3.09 -16.83
CA SER A 506 19.29 -3.81 -15.86
C SER A 506 18.00 -3.10 -15.49
N SER A 507 18.00 -1.76 -15.45
CA SER A 507 16.91 -0.98 -14.86
C SER A 507 16.05 -0.22 -15.88
N ALA A 508 16.56 0.09 -17.07
CA ALA A 508 15.89 1.04 -17.96
C ALA A 508 14.59 0.50 -18.55
N GLU A 509 14.57 -0.75 -19.03
CA GLU A 509 13.35 -1.38 -19.53
C GLU A 509 12.29 -1.52 -18.43
N VAL A 510 12.70 -2.03 -17.27
CA VAL A 510 11.84 -2.22 -16.11
C VAL A 510 11.27 -0.89 -15.62
N GLY A 511 12.11 0.13 -15.48
CA GLY A 511 11.71 1.46 -15.03
C GLY A 511 10.80 2.17 -16.03
N ARG A 512 11.06 2.03 -17.33
CA ARG A 512 10.17 2.57 -18.39
C ARG A 512 8.80 1.88 -18.37
N ALA A 513 8.78 0.56 -18.21
CA ALA A 513 7.54 -0.21 -18.09
C ALA A 513 6.76 0.16 -16.80
N GLU A 514 7.45 0.41 -15.67
CA GLU A 514 6.82 0.88 -14.43
C GLU A 514 6.20 2.27 -14.60
N ALA A 515 6.93 3.20 -15.19
CA ALA A 515 6.40 4.53 -15.48
C ALA A 515 5.19 4.47 -16.43
N ALA A 516 5.23 3.60 -17.45
CA ALA A 516 4.11 3.39 -18.36
C ALA A 516 2.88 2.78 -17.68
N PHE A 517 3.07 1.75 -16.84
CA PHE A 517 1.99 1.13 -16.09
C PHE A 517 1.29 2.14 -15.17
N LEU A 518 2.06 2.88 -14.38
CA LEU A 518 1.51 3.88 -13.46
C LEU A 518 0.89 5.06 -14.21
N LEU A 519 1.39 5.43 -15.39
CA LEU A 519 0.76 6.45 -16.23
C LEU A 519 -0.59 5.97 -16.78
N GLY A 520 -0.67 4.72 -17.23
CA GLY A 520 -1.92 4.06 -17.60
C GLY A 520 -2.94 4.11 -16.46
N LEU A 521 -2.53 3.71 -15.25
CA LEU A 521 -3.37 3.76 -14.05
C LEU A 521 -3.82 5.20 -13.73
N CYS A 522 -2.89 6.17 -13.77
CA CYS A 522 -3.18 7.57 -13.54
C CYS A 522 -4.23 8.12 -14.52
N LYS A 523 -4.09 7.84 -15.82
CA LYS A 523 -5.04 8.29 -16.85
C LYS A 523 -6.39 7.59 -16.71
N HIS A 524 -6.39 6.31 -16.35
CA HIS A 524 -7.62 5.56 -16.10
C HIS A 524 -8.41 6.15 -14.93
N GLU A 525 -7.77 6.46 -13.80
CA GLU A 525 -8.47 7.08 -12.65
C GLU A 525 -8.97 8.51 -12.95
N GLN A 526 -8.23 9.28 -13.77
CA GLN A 526 -8.74 10.57 -14.27
C GLN A 526 -10.03 10.37 -15.08
N ALA A 527 -10.07 9.38 -15.97
CA ALA A 527 -11.23 9.09 -16.80
C ALA A 527 -12.44 8.62 -15.98
N GLU A 528 -12.24 7.72 -15.01
CA GLU A 528 -13.28 7.28 -14.07
C GLU A 528 -13.90 8.45 -13.30
N ARG A 529 -13.08 9.37 -12.79
CA ARG A 529 -13.57 10.53 -12.05
C ARG A 529 -14.40 11.47 -12.92
N ILE A 530 -13.99 11.69 -14.17
CA ILE A 530 -14.77 12.51 -15.11
C ILE A 530 -16.07 11.80 -15.49
N GLN A 531 -16.04 10.47 -15.69
CA GLN A 531 -17.22 9.67 -15.96
C GLN A 531 -18.25 9.77 -14.81
N ILE A 532 -17.81 9.66 -13.55
CA ILE A 532 -18.70 9.82 -12.39
C ILE A 532 -19.35 11.20 -12.35
N ARG A 533 -18.62 12.26 -12.72
CA ARG A 533 -19.18 13.62 -12.83
C ARG A 533 -20.21 13.71 -13.96
N LEU A 534 -19.90 13.11 -15.11
CA LEU A 534 -20.80 13.06 -16.26
C LEU A 534 -22.11 12.34 -15.90
N ASP A 535 -22.04 11.20 -15.22
CA ASP A 535 -23.21 10.40 -14.85
C ASP A 535 -24.18 11.16 -13.92
N ARG A 536 -23.70 12.19 -13.22
CA ARG A 536 -24.48 13.06 -12.33
C ARG A 536 -24.97 14.35 -13.00
N ALA A 537 -24.32 14.75 -14.08
CA ALA A 537 -24.56 16.02 -14.71
C ALA A 537 -25.84 16.01 -15.54
N THR A 538 -26.48 17.17 -15.66
CA THR A 538 -27.67 17.36 -16.50
C THR A 538 -27.48 18.61 -17.37
N GLY A 539 -28.30 18.75 -18.41
CA GLY A 539 -28.31 19.93 -19.29
C GLY A 539 -26.96 20.20 -19.98
N ALA A 540 -26.56 21.47 -20.03
CA ALA A 540 -25.35 21.92 -20.74
C ALA A 540 -24.05 21.36 -20.14
N GLU A 541 -23.99 21.18 -18.83
CA GLU A 541 -22.82 20.61 -18.14
C GLU A 541 -22.58 19.15 -18.55
N ALA A 542 -23.66 18.37 -18.73
CA ALA A 542 -23.55 16.99 -19.21
C ALA A 542 -22.95 16.93 -20.62
N ALA A 543 -23.32 17.85 -21.51
CA ALA A 543 -22.78 17.92 -22.87
C ALA A 543 -21.27 18.24 -22.86
N ARG A 544 -20.83 19.18 -22.01
CA ARG A 544 -19.41 19.50 -21.84
C ARG A 544 -18.63 18.31 -21.28
N LEU A 545 -19.12 17.72 -20.18
CA LEU A 545 -18.47 16.57 -19.54
C LEU A 545 -18.43 15.33 -20.42
N LYS A 546 -19.38 15.17 -21.35
CA LYS A 546 -19.36 14.07 -22.32
C LYS A 546 -18.10 14.10 -23.18
N ASN A 547 -17.74 15.28 -23.71
CA ASN A 547 -16.52 15.44 -24.50
C ASN A 547 -15.27 15.23 -23.65
N GLU A 548 -15.23 15.78 -22.43
CA GLU A 548 -14.09 15.58 -21.50
C GLU A 548 -13.91 14.11 -21.11
N ALA A 549 -14.99 13.40 -20.81
CA ALA A 549 -14.95 11.98 -20.46
C ALA A 549 -14.39 11.15 -21.62
N ARG A 550 -14.86 11.42 -22.84
CA ARG A 550 -14.35 10.76 -24.04
C ARG A 550 -12.86 10.96 -24.23
N ASP A 551 -12.38 12.19 -24.14
CA ASP A 551 -10.97 12.49 -24.36
C ASP A 551 -10.09 11.89 -23.25
N ALA A 552 -10.59 11.86 -22.01
CA ALA A 552 -9.93 11.18 -20.91
C ALA A 552 -9.86 9.66 -21.11
N TRP A 553 -10.94 9.01 -21.59
CA TRP A 553 -10.93 7.58 -21.90
C TRP A 553 -10.01 7.23 -23.07
N ARG A 554 -9.93 8.09 -24.10
CA ARG A 554 -8.94 7.95 -25.19
C ARG A 554 -7.51 8.04 -24.68
N ALA A 555 -7.22 9.00 -23.79
CA ALA A 555 -5.91 9.14 -23.18
C ALA A 555 -5.55 7.92 -22.31
N ALA A 556 -6.50 7.38 -21.56
CA ALA A 556 -6.31 6.15 -20.79
C ALA A 556 -6.00 4.95 -21.70
N LEU A 557 -6.78 4.76 -22.76
CA LEU A 557 -6.55 3.68 -23.73
C LEU A 557 -5.17 3.77 -24.39
N ALA A 558 -4.77 4.97 -24.84
CA ALA A 558 -3.45 5.18 -25.43
C ALA A 558 -2.30 4.87 -24.45
N ALA A 559 -2.46 5.24 -23.17
CA ALA A 559 -1.49 4.94 -22.14
C ALA A 559 -1.38 3.43 -21.86
N TRP A 560 -2.51 2.70 -21.84
CA TRP A 560 -2.49 1.24 -21.70
C TRP A 560 -1.85 0.55 -22.90
N ASN A 561 -2.15 0.98 -24.13
CA ASN A 561 -1.50 0.45 -25.34
C ASN A 561 0.03 0.62 -25.28
N THR A 562 0.50 1.76 -24.77
CA THR A 562 1.93 2.02 -24.55
C THR A 562 2.51 1.04 -23.53
N TYR A 563 1.80 0.77 -22.43
CA TYR A 563 2.24 -0.22 -21.46
C TYR A 563 2.29 -1.64 -22.04
N GLN A 564 1.31 -2.06 -22.86
CA GLN A 564 1.32 -3.42 -23.45
C GLN A 564 2.59 -3.72 -24.25
N GLN A 565 3.10 -2.72 -24.98
CA GLN A 565 4.36 -2.86 -25.71
C GLN A 565 5.57 -3.08 -24.80
N LEU A 566 5.48 -2.69 -23.53
CA LEU A 566 6.54 -2.76 -22.51
C LEU A 566 6.28 -3.84 -21.44
N ALA A 567 5.10 -4.45 -21.44
CA ALA A 567 4.68 -5.45 -20.44
C ALA A 567 5.64 -6.66 -20.33
N PRO A 568 6.33 -7.14 -21.38
CA PRO A 568 7.31 -8.22 -21.24
C PRO A 568 8.42 -7.93 -20.21
N SER A 569 8.83 -6.67 -20.04
CA SER A 569 9.84 -6.28 -19.03
C SER A 569 9.33 -6.42 -17.59
N HIS A 570 8.02 -6.64 -17.40
CA HIS A 570 7.35 -6.88 -16.12
C HIS A 570 6.91 -8.34 -15.93
N ALA A 571 7.43 -9.30 -16.71
CA ALA A 571 7.10 -10.72 -16.56
C ALA A 571 7.29 -11.28 -15.13
N GLY A 572 8.12 -10.63 -14.31
CA GLY A 572 8.32 -10.95 -12.89
C GLY A 572 7.19 -10.52 -11.94
N PHE A 573 6.11 -9.90 -12.42
CA PHE A 573 4.92 -9.53 -11.63
C PHE A 573 3.69 -10.35 -12.04
N PRO A 574 3.43 -11.50 -11.39
CA PRO A 574 2.26 -12.32 -11.68
C PRO A 574 0.96 -11.52 -11.59
N GLY A 575 0.06 -11.69 -12.56
CA GLY A 575 -1.26 -11.04 -12.58
C GLY A 575 -1.27 -9.59 -13.07
N ARG A 576 -0.14 -8.89 -13.13
CA ARG A 576 -0.09 -7.48 -13.55
C ARG A 576 -0.52 -7.26 -14.99
N ALA A 577 0.01 -8.05 -15.93
CA ALA A 577 -0.34 -7.92 -17.35
C ALA A 577 -1.84 -8.19 -17.60
N ALA A 578 -2.39 -9.23 -16.96
CA ALA A 578 -3.82 -9.54 -17.02
C ALA A 578 -4.67 -8.40 -16.46
N HIS A 579 -4.22 -7.79 -15.35
CA HIS A 579 -4.87 -6.61 -14.78
C HIS A 579 -4.88 -5.42 -15.73
N ALA A 580 -3.73 -5.08 -16.33
CA ALA A 580 -3.63 -4.00 -17.31
C ALA A 580 -4.52 -4.24 -18.53
N LEU A 581 -4.58 -5.47 -19.05
CA LEU A 581 -5.49 -5.84 -20.15
C LEU A 581 -6.97 -5.62 -19.77
N ALA A 582 -7.37 -5.94 -18.54
CA ALA A 582 -8.73 -5.69 -18.09
C ALA A 582 -9.06 -4.18 -18.03
N LEU A 583 -8.10 -3.36 -17.58
CA LEU A 583 -8.26 -1.89 -17.54
C LEU A 583 -8.26 -1.27 -18.95
N GLU A 584 -7.45 -1.80 -19.86
CA GLU A 584 -7.43 -1.43 -21.27
C GLU A 584 -8.77 -1.75 -21.94
N ALA A 585 -9.28 -2.97 -21.78
CA ALA A 585 -10.56 -3.40 -22.33
C ALA A 585 -11.73 -2.52 -21.81
N ARG A 586 -11.68 -2.14 -20.53
CA ARG A 586 -12.62 -1.18 -19.96
C ARG A 586 -12.52 0.19 -20.64
N ALA A 587 -11.32 0.73 -20.83
CA ALA A 587 -11.13 2.01 -21.51
C ALA A 587 -11.63 1.95 -22.96
N ALA A 588 -11.33 0.87 -23.69
CA ALA A 588 -11.80 0.62 -25.05
C ALA A 588 -13.33 0.63 -25.14
N LYS A 589 -14.03 -0.04 -24.21
CA LYS A 589 -15.50 -0.06 -24.14
C LYS A 589 -16.11 1.35 -24.07
N PHE A 590 -15.52 2.26 -23.30
CA PHE A 590 -16.01 3.64 -23.20
C PHE A 590 -15.72 4.47 -24.45
N VAL A 591 -14.59 4.21 -25.13
CA VAL A 591 -14.26 4.86 -26.42
C VAL A 591 -15.22 4.38 -27.52
N GLU A 592 -15.50 3.07 -27.61
CA GLU A 592 -16.40 2.49 -28.61
C GLU A 592 -17.86 2.92 -28.42
N ALA A 593 -18.34 2.99 -27.18
CA ALA A 593 -19.71 3.39 -26.87
C ALA A 593 -20.04 4.82 -27.33
N ASP A 594 -19.03 5.69 -27.47
CA ASP A 594 -19.21 7.03 -28.03
C ASP A 594 -19.28 7.02 -29.56
N THR A 595 -18.55 6.13 -30.25
CA THR A 595 -18.56 6.07 -31.73
C THR A 595 -19.86 5.57 -32.35
N LYS A 596 -20.68 4.86 -31.58
CA LYS A 596 -21.96 4.28 -32.05
C LYS A 596 -23.17 5.20 -31.86
N LYS A 597 -22.98 6.39 -31.29
CA LYS A 597 -24.03 7.41 -31.09
C LYS A 597 -23.78 8.60 -32.00
#